data_AF-A0A7D9DEQ1-F1
#
_entry.id   AF-A0A7D9DEQ1-F1
#
_cell.length_a   1.000
_cell.length_b   1.000
_cell.length_c   1.000
_cell.angle_alpha   90.00
_cell.angle_beta   90.00
_cell.angle_gamma   90.00
#
_symmetry.space_group_name_H-M   'P 1'
#
loop_
_entity.id
_entity.type
_entity.pdbx_description
1 polymer ?
#
loop_
_entity_poly.entity_id
_entity_poly.type
_entity_poly.pdbx_seq_one_letter_code
_entity_poly.pdbx_strand_id
1 'polypeptide(L)'
;MSGFGDLLQQAEQLTADIESGGELPRIERNLHQLAEAGDRLWKKTAGGVGEDADVRASILLGSKGFDLPRLSGKLDNLSTAKTFEPLEPIRDTDIQGFLRNERENAILAAIEEAKKNTFDEAEKNHWRCMENEWEQQKLKILNSLLGSEHESLDLSADVLDGTLNRVDLSQRSGLDFVEMAYARQIYMYNEAVIQGMDFDIVEGFHNTASKFNDQHIKDCWTLVDQMTDLQTHSSTTSSETTRFSTDSQTFFIQQARSFLEKR
;
A
#
# COMPACT_ATOMS: atom_id res chain seq x y z
N MET A 1 20.03 13.84 40.44
CA MET A 1 21.23 13.14 39.95
C MET A 1 21.04 11.62 40.15
N SER A 2 20.06 10.99 39.49
CA SER A 2 19.81 9.53 39.64
C SER A 2 19.99 8.71 38.35
N GLY A 3 20.26 9.35 37.21
CA GLY A 3 20.17 8.67 35.90
C GLY A 3 21.23 7.60 35.63
N PHE A 4 22.38 7.62 36.32
CA PHE A 4 23.44 6.63 36.06
C PHE A 4 23.31 5.37 36.92
N GLY A 5 22.76 5.50 38.14
CA GLY A 5 22.49 4.37 39.02
C GLY A 5 21.32 3.53 38.51
N ASP A 6 20.24 4.19 38.07
CA ASP A 6 19.08 3.52 37.47
C ASP A 6 19.45 2.83 36.15
N LEU A 7 20.32 3.44 35.34
CA LEU A 7 20.80 2.84 34.09
C LEU A 7 21.69 1.62 34.35
N LEU A 8 22.56 1.70 35.36
CA LEU A 8 23.41 0.57 35.75
C LEU A 8 22.55 -0.59 36.28
N GLN A 9 21.55 -0.28 37.10
CA GLN A 9 20.62 -1.26 37.64
C GLN A 9 19.76 -1.90 36.54
N GLN A 10 19.29 -1.11 35.57
CA GLN A 10 18.59 -1.64 34.38
C GLN A 10 19.50 -2.48 33.49
N ALA A 11 20.77 -2.10 33.32
CA ALA A 11 21.73 -2.86 32.55
C ALA A 11 22.10 -4.20 33.22
N GLU A 12 22.25 -4.21 34.55
CA GLU A 12 22.47 -5.45 35.33
C GLU A 12 21.22 -6.34 35.30
N GLN A 13 20.02 -5.76 35.41
CA GLN A 13 18.76 -6.50 35.33
C GLN A 13 18.53 -7.10 33.93
N LEU A 14 18.82 -6.36 32.85
CA LEU A 14 18.77 -6.87 31.48
C LEU A 14 19.81 -7.97 31.23
N THR A 15 20.99 -7.87 31.84
CA THR A 15 22.03 -8.90 31.74
C THR A 15 21.59 -10.20 32.42
N ALA A 16 20.94 -10.11 33.58
CA ALA A 16 20.39 -11.27 34.27
C ALA A 16 19.20 -11.91 33.52
N ASP A 17 18.34 -11.10 32.90
CA ASP A 17 17.24 -11.61 32.05
C ASP A 17 17.77 -12.34 30.81
N ILE A 18 18.85 -11.86 30.19
CA ILE A 18 19.53 -12.51 29.06
C ILE A 18 20.18 -13.85 29.47
N GLU A 19 20.59 -14.02 30.73
CA GLU A 19 21.12 -15.29 31.24
C GLU A 19 20.02 -16.34 31.47
N SER A 20 18.79 -15.92 31.77
CA SER A 20 17.70 -16.84 32.16
C SER A 20 16.86 -17.39 30.99
N GLY A 21 16.93 -16.77 29.81
CA GLY A 21 16.17 -17.18 28.62
C GLY A 21 17.07 -17.73 27.51
N GLY A 22 17.01 -19.04 27.26
CA GLY A 22 17.68 -19.68 26.12
C GLY A 22 17.17 -19.17 24.77
N GLU A 23 18.05 -19.22 23.76
CA GLU A 23 17.78 -19.04 22.32
C GLU A 23 17.91 -17.62 21.72
N LEU A 24 18.89 -16.83 22.16
CA LEU A 24 19.47 -15.77 21.31
C LEU A 24 21.00 -15.96 21.13
N PRO A 25 21.55 -15.79 19.91
CA PRO A 25 22.98 -15.93 19.68
C PRO A 25 23.74 -14.88 20.49
N ARG A 26 24.62 -15.35 21.38
CA ARG A 26 25.45 -14.48 22.23
C ARG A 26 26.33 -13.61 21.34
N ILE A 27 26.22 -12.29 21.50
CA ILE A 27 27.08 -11.33 20.80
C ILE A 27 28.43 -11.33 21.53
N GLU A 28 29.33 -12.23 21.14
CA GLU A 28 30.71 -12.30 21.65
C GLU A 28 31.64 -11.24 21.01
N ARG A 29 31.10 -10.31 20.23
CA ARG A 29 31.89 -9.32 19.48
C ARG A 29 31.96 -8.01 20.24
N ASN A 30 33.18 -7.52 20.45
CA ASN A 30 33.43 -6.19 21.00
C ASN A 30 32.81 -5.13 20.06
N LEU A 31 32.30 -4.02 20.61
CA LEU A 31 31.65 -2.92 19.86
C LEU A 31 32.47 -2.48 18.64
N HIS A 32 33.80 -2.48 18.76
CA HIS A 32 34.70 -2.15 17.65
C HIS A 32 34.66 -3.19 16.51
N GLN A 33 34.60 -4.48 16.84
CA GLN A 33 34.47 -5.56 15.87
C GLN A 33 33.09 -5.56 15.20
N LEU A 34 32.05 -5.16 15.93
CA LEU A 34 30.70 -5.00 15.38
C LEU A 34 30.64 -3.84 14.38
N ALA A 35 31.31 -2.72 14.68
CA ALA A 35 31.41 -1.59 13.76
C ALA A 35 32.17 -1.96 12.47
N GLU A 36 33.28 -2.69 12.57
CA GLU A 36 34.02 -3.15 11.39
C GLU A 36 33.21 -4.17 10.57
N ALA A 37 32.50 -5.10 11.22
CA ALA A 37 31.61 -6.03 10.55
C ALA A 37 30.42 -5.33 9.88
N GLY A 38 29.87 -4.29 10.51
CA GLY A 38 28.83 -3.43 9.95
C GLY A 38 29.31 -2.67 8.72
N ASP A 39 30.52 -2.10 8.75
CA ASP A 39 31.09 -1.39 7.61
C ASP A 39 31.43 -2.34 6.44
N ARG A 40 31.87 -3.57 6.73
CA ARG A 40 32.04 -4.62 5.71
C ARG A 40 30.70 -5.06 5.10
N LEU A 41 29.67 -5.23 5.91
CA LEU A 41 28.32 -5.57 5.44
C LEU A 41 27.76 -4.44 4.58
N TRP A 42 27.87 -3.19 5.05
CA TRP A 42 27.43 -2.01 4.33
C TRP A 42 28.15 -1.87 3.00
N LYS A 43 29.46 -2.09 2.92
CA LYS A 43 30.20 -2.12 1.65
C LYS A 43 29.73 -3.23 0.71
N LYS A 44 29.30 -4.38 1.25
CA LYS A 44 28.78 -5.51 0.48
C LYS A 44 27.33 -5.30 -0.01
N THR A 45 26.52 -4.52 0.71
CA THR A 45 25.12 -4.26 0.36
C THR A 45 24.91 -2.93 -0.37
N ALA A 46 25.72 -1.91 -0.10
CA ALA A 46 25.66 -0.61 -0.78
C ALA A 46 26.38 -0.62 -2.15
N GLY A 47 27.32 -1.55 -2.36
CA GLY A 47 28.04 -1.72 -3.61
C GLY A 47 27.40 -2.71 -4.58
N GLY A 48 26.34 -2.30 -5.28
CA GLY A 48 26.00 -2.88 -6.58
C GLY A 48 24.65 -3.60 -6.69
N VAL A 49 23.63 -2.83 -7.06
CA VAL A 49 22.40 -3.32 -7.76
C VAL A 49 22.68 -3.45 -9.28
N GLY A 50 23.94 -3.52 -9.69
CA GLY A 50 24.33 -3.70 -11.10
C GLY A 50 24.68 -5.16 -11.36
N GLU A 51 24.18 -5.69 -12.48
CA GLU A 51 24.55 -6.86 -13.32
C GLU A 51 25.27 -8.05 -12.65
N ASP A 52 26.31 -7.78 -11.86
CA ASP A 52 27.04 -8.71 -11.01
C ASP A 52 26.18 -9.33 -9.89
N ALA A 53 25.10 -8.66 -9.46
CA ALA A 53 24.10 -9.25 -8.55
C ALA A 53 23.30 -10.38 -9.22
N ASP A 54 22.89 -10.19 -10.47
CA ASP A 54 22.16 -11.19 -11.27
C ASP A 54 23.07 -12.36 -11.67
N VAL A 55 24.34 -12.08 -11.99
CA VAL A 55 25.34 -13.12 -12.25
C VAL A 55 25.61 -13.96 -10.99
N ARG A 56 25.73 -13.33 -9.82
CA ARG A 56 25.90 -14.07 -8.56
C ARG A 56 24.64 -14.83 -8.13
N ALA A 57 23.46 -14.26 -8.34
CA ALA A 57 22.20 -14.95 -8.10
C ALA A 57 22.05 -16.17 -9.01
N SER A 58 22.33 -16.03 -10.31
CA SER A 58 22.28 -17.14 -11.28
C SER A 58 23.32 -18.24 -10.99
N ILE A 59 24.53 -17.89 -10.53
CA ILE A 59 25.53 -18.88 -10.08
C ILE A 59 25.08 -19.59 -8.79
N LEU A 60 24.51 -18.88 -7.82
CA LEU A 60 24.01 -19.49 -6.58
C LEU A 60 22.81 -20.41 -6.84
N LEU A 61 21.88 -20.02 -7.71
CA LEU A 61 20.77 -20.84 -8.17
C LEU A 61 21.25 -22.09 -8.94
N GLY A 62 22.26 -21.94 -9.81
CA GLY A 62 22.92 -23.06 -10.49
C GLY A 62 23.57 -24.04 -9.51
N SER A 63 24.22 -23.53 -8.45
CA SER A 63 24.85 -24.38 -7.42
C SER A 63 23.86 -25.23 -6.60
N LYS A 64 22.57 -24.85 -6.59
CA LYS A 64 21.48 -25.59 -5.95
C LYS A 64 20.68 -26.45 -6.94
N GLY A 65 21.17 -26.60 -8.17
CA GLY A 65 20.59 -27.48 -9.19
C GLY A 65 19.55 -26.82 -10.10
N PHE A 66 19.47 -25.49 -10.11
CA PHE A 66 18.54 -24.76 -10.98
C PHE A 66 19.28 -24.11 -12.17
N ASP A 67 19.13 -24.70 -13.35
CA ASP A 67 19.63 -24.15 -14.61
C ASP A 67 18.76 -22.99 -15.11
N LEU A 68 19.07 -21.78 -14.66
CA LEU A 68 18.36 -20.55 -15.04
C LEU A 68 18.24 -20.31 -16.56
N PRO A 69 19.23 -20.60 -17.43
CA PRO A 69 19.07 -20.44 -18.88
C PRO A 69 18.16 -21.49 -19.53
N ARG A 70 18.07 -22.72 -18.98
CA ARG A 70 17.05 -23.70 -19.41
C ARG A 70 15.67 -23.29 -18.91
N LEU A 71 15.59 -22.69 -17.73
CA LEU A 71 14.33 -22.19 -17.18
C LEU A 71 13.86 -20.94 -17.92
N SER A 72 14.74 -20.01 -18.31
CA SER A 72 14.36 -18.86 -19.15
C SER A 72 13.90 -19.31 -20.53
N GLY A 73 14.59 -20.28 -21.16
CA GLY A 73 14.12 -20.85 -22.43
C GLY A 73 12.79 -21.62 -22.30
N LYS A 74 12.53 -22.24 -21.15
CA LYS A 74 11.23 -22.85 -20.85
C LYS A 74 10.17 -21.82 -20.49
N LEU A 75 10.53 -20.72 -19.83
CA LEU A 75 9.66 -19.60 -19.47
C LEU A 75 9.28 -18.78 -20.70
N ASP A 76 10.19 -18.59 -21.65
CA ASP A 76 9.91 -18.01 -22.96
C ASP A 76 8.97 -18.91 -23.77
N ASN A 77 9.15 -20.23 -23.70
CA ASN A 77 8.19 -21.19 -24.26
C ASN A 77 6.86 -21.25 -23.48
N LEU A 78 6.85 -20.89 -22.20
CA LEU A 78 5.66 -20.78 -21.35
C LEU A 78 5.04 -19.37 -21.40
N SER A 79 5.66 -18.43 -22.11
CA SER A 79 5.23 -17.04 -22.18
C SER A 79 3.83 -17.01 -22.77
N THR A 80 2.92 -16.55 -21.94
CA THR A 80 1.46 -16.68 -21.95
C THR A 80 0.76 -15.90 -23.07
N ALA A 81 1.48 -15.52 -24.13
CA ALA A 81 0.93 -14.86 -25.32
C ALA A 81 0.45 -15.86 -26.40
N LYS A 82 0.66 -17.17 -26.23
CA LYS A 82 0.28 -18.20 -27.22
C LYS A 82 -0.66 -19.28 -26.69
N THR A 83 -1.46 -18.98 -25.64
CA THR A 83 -2.42 -19.94 -25.05
C THR A 83 -3.87 -19.70 -25.48
N PHE A 84 -4.14 -18.70 -26.32
CA PHE A 84 -5.47 -18.43 -26.88
C PHE A 84 -5.53 -18.59 -28.41
N GLU A 85 -4.62 -19.37 -28.98
CA GLU A 85 -4.73 -19.78 -30.38
C GLU A 85 -5.49 -21.12 -30.39
N PRO A 86 -6.68 -21.21 -31.02
CA PRO A 86 -7.37 -22.48 -31.21
C PRO A 86 -6.41 -23.46 -31.84
N LEU A 87 -6.08 -24.53 -31.12
CA LEU A 87 -5.25 -25.60 -31.65
C LEU A 87 -5.99 -26.22 -32.82
N GLU A 88 -5.38 -26.06 -33.99
CA GLU A 88 -5.74 -26.62 -35.29
C GLU A 88 -6.97 -25.97 -35.98
N PRO A 89 -6.80 -25.38 -37.18
CA PRO A 89 -7.93 -25.10 -38.04
C PRO A 89 -8.60 -26.42 -38.39
N ILE A 90 -9.81 -26.61 -37.85
CA ILE A 90 -10.69 -27.74 -38.14
C ILE A 90 -10.87 -27.75 -39.66
N ARG A 91 -10.31 -28.77 -40.31
CA ARG A 91 -10.65 -29.04 -41.71
C ARG A 91 -12.12 -29.46 -41.71
N ASP A 92 -12.94 -28.81 -42.54
CA ASP A 92 -14.41 -28.92 -42.64
C ASP A 92 -14.96 -30.33 -42.98
N THR A 93 -14.21 -31.41 -42.72
CA THR A 93 -14.53 -32.80 -43.08
C THR A 93 -14.42 -33.80 -41.93
N ASP A 94 -14.12 -33.37 -40.69
CA ASP A 94 -14.10 -34.26 -39.51
C ASP A 94 -15.08 -33.79 -38.41
N ILE A 95 -16.31 -34.30 -38.48
CA ILE A 95 -17.41 -34.02 -37.54
C ILE A 95 -17.07 -34.54 -36.12
N GLN A 96 -16.29 -35.62 -36.01
CA GLN A 96 -15.92 -36.20 -34.72
C GLN A 96 -14.92 -35.29 -33.98
N GLY A 97 -13.97 -34.69 -34.71
CA GLY A 97 -13.06 -33.69 -34.18
C GLY A 97 -13.78 -32.44 -33.66
N PHE A 98 -14.75 -31.93 -34.42
CA PHE A 98 -15.58 -30.80 -34.00
C PHE A 98 -16.35 -31.10 -32.71
N LEU A 99 -17.06 -32.23 -32.64
CA LEU A 99 -17.83 -32.63 -31.44
C LEU A 99 -16.94 -32.82 -30.20
N ARG A 100 -15.72 -33.33 -30.39
CA ARG A 100 -14.76 -33.48 -29.30
C ARG A 100 -14.27 -32.12 -28.79
N ASN A 101 -13.95 -31.19 -29.69
CA ASN A 101 -13.54 -29.84 -29.33
C ASN A 101 -14.67 -29.08 -28.62
N GLU A 102 -15.90 -29.16 -29.12
CA GLU A 102 -17.08 -28.57 -28.46
C GLU A 102 -17.30 -29.14 -27.06
N ARG A 103 -17.14 -30.46 -26.89
CA ARG A 103 -17.21 -31.08 -25.56
C ARG A 103 -16.11 -30.56 -24.64
N GLU A 104 -14.87 -30.47 -25.14
CA GLU A 104 -13.74 -29.99 -24.36
C GLU A 104 -13.92 -28.50 -23.97
N ASN A 105 -14.41 -27.66 -24.89
CA ASN A 105 -14.77 -26.26 -24.63
C ASN A 105 -15.92 -26.13 -23.62
N ALA A 106 -16.96 -26.97 -23.72
CA ALA A 106 -18.06 -26.98 -22.75
C ALA A 106 -17.59 -27.35 -21.35
N ILE A 107 -16.66 -28.31 -21.23
CA ILE A 107 -16.05 -28.67 -19.95
C ILE A 107 -15.21 -27.52 -19.40
N LEU A 108 -14.41 -26.86 -20.24
CA LEU A 108 -13.61 -25.69 -19.84
C LEU A 108 -14.50 -24.54 -19.37
N ALA A 109 -15.57 -24.24 -20.10
CA ALA A 109 -16.55 -23.21 -19.73
C ALA A 109 -17.22 -23.54 -18.38
N ALA A 110 -17.61 -24.79 -18.15
CA ALA A 110 -18.20 -25.21 -16.89
C ALA A 110 -17.21 -25.09 -15.71
N ILE A 111 -15.93 -25.39 -15.93
CA ILE A 111 -14.88 -25.21 -14.92
C ILE A 111 -14.66 -23.73 -14.61
N GLU A 112 -14.62 -22.88 -15.64
CA GLU A 112 -14.44 -21.44 -15.47
C GLU A 112 -15.63 -20.80 -14.74
N GLU A 113 -16.85 -21.20 -15.10
CA GLU A 113 -18.07 -20.77 -14.41
C GLU A 113 -18.09 -21.21 -12.95
N ALA A 114 -17.72 -22.47 -12.67
CA ALA A 114 -17.62 -22.97 -11.31
C ALA A 114 -16.57 -22.19 -10.50
N LYS A 115 -15.38 -21.94 -11.07
CA LYS A 115 -14.32 -21.14 -10.43
C LYS A 115 -14.81 -19.74 -10.12
N LYS A 116 -15.44 -19.06 -11.10
CA LYS A 116 -15.98 -17.72 -10.92
C LYS A 116 -17.03 -17.69 -9.81
N ASN A 117 -17.98 -18.62 -9.82
CA ASN A 117 -19.01 -18.70 -8.81
C ASN A 117 -18.43 -18.96 -7.41
N THR A 118 -17.44 -19.85 -7.28
CA THR A 118 -16.75 -20.09 -6.00
C THR A 118 -16.00 -18.85 -5.51
N PHE A 119 -15.36 -18.09 -6.40
CA PHE A 119 -14.67 -16.86 -6.02
C PHE A 119 -15.66 -15.80 -5.53
N ASP A 120 -16.76 -15.60 -6.26
CA ASP A 120 -17.81 -14.65 -5.88
C ASP A 120 -18.46 -15.02 -4.55
N GLU A 121 -18.67 -16.32 -4.28
CA GLU A 121 -19.20 -16.81 -3.00
C GLU A 121 -18.20 -16.61 -1.85
N ALA A 122 -16.92 -16.90 -2.08
CA ALA A 122 -15.86 -16.69 -1.09
C ALA A 122 -15.71 -15.21 -0.74
N GLU A 123 -15.75 -14.31 -1.72
CA GLU A 123 -15.70 -12.87 -1.52
C GLU A 123 -16.92 -12.39 -0.71
N LYS A 124 -18.13 -12.80 -1.08
CA LYS A 124 -19.34 -12.47 -0.31
C LYS A 124 -19.25 -12.95 1.14
N ASN A 125 -18.75 -14.17 1.35
CA ASN A 125 -18.59 -14.70 2.70
C ASN A 125 -17.53 -13.94 3.49
N HIS A 126 -16.42 -13.56 2.85
CA HIS A 126 -15.38 -12.73 3.46
C HIS A 126 -15.92 -11.37 3.89
N TRP A 127 -16.66 -10.67 3.03
CA TRP A 127 -17.31 -9.41 3.37
C TRP A 127 -18.27 -9.54 4.55
N ARG A 128 -19.08 -10.61 4.57
CA ARG A 128 -19.99 -10.89 5.69
C ARG A 128 -19.25 -11.17 6.99
N CYS A 129 -18.14 -11.91 6.95
CA CYS A 129 -17.29 -12.15 8.12
C CYS A 129 -16.72 -10.84 8.66
N MET A 130 -16.16 -10.01 7.78
CA MET A 130 -15.58 -8.72 8.17
C MET A 130 -16.65 -7.78 8.76
N GLU A 131 -17.86 -7.74 8.20
CA GLU A 131 -18.96 -6.95 8.73
C GLU A 131 -19.36 -7.42 10.14
N ASN A 132 -19.48 -8.72 10.37
CA ASN A 132 -19.79 -9.28 11.68
C ASN A 132 -18.67 -9.00 12.70
N GLU A 133 -17.41 -9.15 12.32
CA GLU A 133 -16.27 -8.76 13.16
C GLU A 133 -16.33 -7.27 13.51
N TRP A 134 -16.66 -6.42 12.55
CA TRP A 134 -16.80 -4.99 12.78
C TRP A 134 -17.93 -4.66 13.75
N GLU A 135 -19.10 -5.31 13.62
CA GLU A 135 -20.20 -5.17 14.57
C GLU A 135 -19.79 -5.60 15.98
N GLN A 136 -19.05 -6.70 16.11
CA GLN A 136 -18.53 -7.16 17.39
C GLN A 136 -17.54 -6.17 17.99
N GLN A 137 -16.65 -5.58 17.18
CA GLN A 137 -15.73 -4.54 17.67
C GLN A 137 -16.47 -3.28 18.11
N LYS A 138 -17.51 -2.85 17.39
CA LYS A 138 -18.36 -1.73 17.83
C LYS A 138 -18.99 -2.01 19.19
N LEU A 139 -19.56 -3.20 19.37
CA LEU A 139 -20.14 -3.60 20.65
C LEU A 139 -19.09 -3.67 21.75
N LYS A 140 -17.89 -4.17 21.46
CA LYS A 140 -16.76 -4.20 22.41
C LYS A 140 -16.33 -2.80 22.81
N ILE A 141 -16.20 -1.87 21.86
CA ILE A 141 -15.89 -0.46 22.13
C ILE A 141 -16.99 0.19 22.97
N LEU A 142 -18.25 -0.01 22.61
CA LEU A 142 -19.39 0.53 23.37
C LEU A 142 -19.41 -0.01 24.81
N ASN A 143 -19.21 -1.31 24.99
CA ASN A 143 -19.15 -1.92 26.31
C ASN A 143 -17.94 -1.42 27.12
N SER A 144 -16.80 -1.19 26.48
CA SER A 144 -15.64 -0.58 27.14
C SER A 144 -15.90 0.87 27.55
N LEU A 145 -16.71 1.61 26.79
CA LEU A 145 -17.08 2.99 27.09
C LEU A 145 -18.19 3.10 28.14
N LEU A 146 -19.13 2.14 28.19
CA LEU A 146 -20.14 2.06 29.26
C LEU A 146 -19.56 1.47 30.55
N GLY A 147 -18.54 0.62 30.46
CA GLY A 147 -17.82 0.07 31.62
C GLY A 147 -16.82 1.04 32.25
N SER A 148 -16.49 2.16 31.59
CA SER A 148 -15.47 3.12 32.03
C SER A 148 -15.99 4.18 33.02
N GLU A 149 -16.98 3.89 33.86
CA GLU A 149 -17.27 4.79 35.00
C GLU A 149 -16.23 4.62 36.13
N HIS A 150 -15.47 3.51 36.17
CA HIS A 150 -14.56 3.26 37.30
C HIS A 150 -13.12 2.80 37.02
N GLU A 151 -12.68 2.60 35.78
CA GLU A 151 -11.29 2.23 35.55
C GLU A 151 -10.75 2.91 34.30
N SER A 152 -9.67 3.67 34.49
CA SER A 152 -8.91 4.37 33.47
C SER A 152 -8.65 3.46 32.28
N LEU A 153 -8.91 3.96 31.08
CA LEU A 153 -8.68 3.33 29.79
C LEU A 153 -7.26 2.75 29.69
N ASP A 154 -7.09 1.49 30.07
CA ASP A 154 -5.93 0.70 29.74
C ASP A 154 -6.33 -0.31 28.65
N LEU A 155 -6.19 0.12 27.40
CA LEU A 155 -6.30 -0.75 26.23
C LEU A 155 -5.01 -1.60 26.07
N SER A 156 -4.48 -2.11 27.19
CA SER A 156 -3.33 -3.00 27.17
C SER A 156 -3.78 -4.41 26.84
N ALA A 157 -3.56 -4.74 25.56
CA ALA A 157 -2.64 -5.82 25.21
C ALA A 157 -2.95 -7.26 25.67
N ASP A 158 -4.18 -7.63 26.02
CA ASP A 158 -4.47 -9.02 26.45
C ASP A 158 -5.31 -9.86 25.48
N VAL A 159 -5.42 -9.46 24.21
CA VAL A 159 -5.99 -10.32 23.16
C VAL A 159 -5.10 -10.32 21.92
N LEU A 160 -4.03 -11.12 21.94
CA LEU A 160 -3.38 -11.66 20.74
C LEU A 160 -2.38 -12.77 21.09
N ASP A 161 -2.87 -13.83 21.73
CA ASP A 161 -2.23 -15.15 21.60
C ASP A 161 -2.75 -15.77 20.30
N GLY A 162 -2.04 -15.51 19.21
CA GLY A 162 -2.49 -15.88 17.86
C GLY A 162 -1.72 -15.19 16.74
N THR A 163 -0.40 -15.39 16.70
CA THR A 163 0.42 -15.38 15.47
C THR A 163 0.02 -14.41 14.36
N LEU A 164 -0.02 -13.10 14.64
CA LEU A 164 0.10 -12.08 13.60
C LEU A 164 1.11 -11.04 14.05
N ASN A 165 2.05 -10.77 13.14
CA ASN A 165 3.19 -9.89 13.34
C ASN A 165 2.79 -8.62 14.10
N ARG A 166 3.42 -8.43 15.25
CA ARG A 166 3.38 -7.24 16.08
C ARG A 166 3.80 -6.02 15.25
N VAL A 167 2.82 -5.36 14.63
CA VAL A 167 2.99 -3.98 14.15
C VAL A 167 3.05 -3.14 15.41
N ASP A 168 4.25 -2.66 15.70
CA ASP A 168 4.50 -1.74 16.80
C ASP A 168 3.63 -0.49 16.57
N LEU A 169 2.51 -0.39 17.29
CA LEU A 169 1.60 0.76 17.26
C LEU A 169 2.20 1.96 18.04
N SER A 170 3.53 2.03 18.08
CA SER A 170 4.32 3.14 18.60
C SER A 170 4.28 4.29 17.61
N GLN A 171 3.25 5.13 17.74
CA GLN A 171 3.30 6.57 17.48
C GLN A 171 3.97 7.03 16.17
N ARG A 172 3.76 6.31 15.08
CA ARG A 172 4.01 6.84 13.74
C ARG A 172 2.79 6.52 12.91
N SER A 173 2.11 7.59 12.49
CA SER A 173 1.17 7.49 11.39
C SER A 173 1.87 6.70 10.29
N GLY A 174 1.26 5.61 9.79
CA GLY A 174 1.79 4.90 8.63
C GLY A 174 1.80 5.76 7.35
N LEU A 175 1.34 7.01 7.48
CA LEU A 175 1.39 8.04 6.47
C LEU A 175 2.79 8.64 6.38
N ASP A 176 3.28 8.76 5.15
CA ASP A 176 4.50 9.50 4.84
C ASP A 176 4.38 10.98 5.31
N PHE A 177 5.51 11.66 5.51
CA PHE A 177 5.54 13.06 5.94
C PHE A 177 4.70 13.96 5.01
N VAL A 178 4.71 13.66 3.71
CA VAL A 178 3.88 14.35 2.71
C VAL A 178 2.40 14.10 2.96
N GLU A 179 2.02 12.84 3.12
CA GLU A 179 0.63 12.42 3.35
C GLU A 179 0.08 13.01 4.66
N MET A 180 0.90 13.07 5.71
CA MET A 180 0.53 13.69 6.98
C MET A 180 0.27 15.20 6.84
N ALA A 181 1.03 15.90 6.00
CA ALA A 181 0.81 17.34 5.77
C ALA A 181 -0.50 17.60 5.01
N TYR A 182 -0.80 16.78 3.98
CA TYR A 182 -2.07 16.85 3.26
C TYR A 182 -3.26 16.45 4.16
N ALA A 183 -3.12 15.39 4.95
CA ALA A 183 -4.13 14.96 5.92
C ALA A 183 -4.44 16.05 6.95
N ARG A 184 -3.41 16.78 7.41
CA ARG A 184 -3.58 17.94 8.30
C ARG A 184 -4.41 19.05 7.65
N GLN A 185 -4.19 19.33 6.37
CA GLN A 185 -4.95 20.36 5.66
C GLN A 185 -6.44 19.98 5.53
N ILE A 186 -6.72 18.69 5.27
CA ILE A 186 -8.10 18.16 5.24
C ILE A 186 -8.74 18.25 6.63
N TYR A 187 -7.99 17.94 7.68
CA TYR A 187 -8.47 18.10 9.06
C TYR A 187 -8.87 19.56 9.35
N MET A 188 -8.02 20.53 9.00
CA MET A 188 -8.32 21.95 9.18
C MET A 188 -9.54 22.40 8.37
N TYR A 189 -9.69 21.92 7.14
CA TYR A 189 -10.89 22.17 6.33
C TYR A 189 -12.15 21.62 6.99
N ASN A 190 -12.12 20.36 7.45
CA ASN A 190 -13.26 19.74 8.11
C ASN A 190 -13.64 20.49 9.40
N GLU A 191 -12.65 20.92 10.18
CA GLU A 191 -12.86 21.72 11.37
C GLU A 191 -13.52 23.07 11.04
N ALA A 192 -13.05 23.76 10.00
CA ALA A 192 -13.62 25.02 9.54
C ALA A 192 -15.06 24.86 9.01
N VAL A 193 -15.33 23.78 8.27
CA VAL A 193 -16.68 23.45 7.79
C VAL A 193 -17.64 23.18 8.96
N ILE A 194 -17.19 22.45 9.99
CA ILE A 194 -17.99 22.21 11.21
C ILE A 194 -18.27 23.53 11.95
N GLN A 195 -17.31 24.45 11.96
CA GLN A 195 -17.46 25.79 12.55
C GLN A 195 -18.23 26.78 11.67
N GLY A 196 -18.58 26.39 10.43
CA GLY A 196 -19.28 27.24 9.48
C GLY A 196 -18.44 28.38 8.91
N MET A 197 -17.11 28.24 8.89
CA MET A 197 -16.20 29.18 8.23
C MET A 197 -15.89 28.72 6.80
N ASP A 198 -15.80 29.69 5.90
CA ASP A 198 -15.31 29.46 4.54
C ASP A 198 -13.81 29.19 4.60
N PHE A 199 -13.41 27.99 4.17
CA PHE A 199 -12.01 27.59 4.10
C PHE A 199 -11.70 27.09 2.70
N ASP A 200 -10.81 27.81 2.00
CA ASP A 200 -10.33 27.38 0.70
C ASP A 200 -9.28 26.28 0.86
N ILE A 201 -9.70 25.05 0.58
CA ILE A 201 -8.82 23.88 0.66
C ILE A 201 -7.72 23.92 -0.42
N VAL A 202 -7.98 24.59 -1.55
CA VAL A 202 -7.06 24.65 -2.69
C VAL A 202 -5.86 25.53 -2.35
N GLU A 203 -6.09 26.71 -1.77
CA GLU A 203 -5.02 27.59 -1.27
C GLU A 203 -4.17 26.86 -0.22
N GLY A 204 -4.84 26.11 0.66
CA GLY A 204 -4.21 25.25 1.65
C GLY A 204 -3.26 24.21 1.07
N PHE A 205 -3.72 23.50 0.05
CA PHE A 205 -2.91 22.49 -0.65
C PHE A 205 -1.81 23.10 -1.51
N HIS A 206 -2.03 24.26 -2.12
CA HIS A 206 -1.00 25.00 -2.84
C HIS A 206 0.13 25.47 -1.91
N ASN A 207 -0.21 26.00 -0.73
CA ASN A 207 0.77 26.36 0.29
C ASN A 207 1.56 25.13 0.78
N THR A 208 0.87 24.01 1.02
CA THR A 208 1.51 22.75 1.43
C THR A 208 2.42 22.20 0.32
N ALA A 209 1.98 22.25 -0.94
CA ALA A 209 2.76 21.89 -2.11
C ALA A 209 4.03 22.75 -2.28
N SER A 210 3.94 24.05 -1.98
CA SER A 210 5.10 24.96 -2.05
C SER A 210 6.24 24.55 -1.11
N LYS A 211 5.89 23.95 0.04
CA LYS A 211 6.83 23.45 1.05
C LYS A 211 7.53 22.16 0.64
N PHE A 212 6.94 21.41 -0.29
CA PHE A 212 7.58 20.25 -0.90
C PHE A 212 8.50 20.67 -2.03
N ASN A 213 9.63 19.99 -2.21
CA ASN A 213 10.60 20.30 -3.27
C ASN A 213 10.28 19.56 -4.58
N ASP A 214 8.99 19.41 -4.89
CA ASP A 214 8.52 18.77 -6.12
C ASP A 214 7.88 19.81 -7.04
N GLN A 215 8.52 20.03 -8.19
CA GLN A 215 8.06 20.97 -9.20
C GLN A 215 6.75 20.52 -9.86
N HIS A 216 6.54 19.21 -10.03
CA HIS A 216 5.34 18.67 -10.64
C HIS A 216 4.11 18.92 -9.77
N ILE A 217 4.24 18.71 -8.46
CA ILE A 217 3.15 18.93 -7.51
C ILE A 217 2.79 20.42 -7.46
N LYS A 218 3.79 21.31 -7.49
CA LYS A 218 3.55 22.76 -7.57
C LYS A 218 2.81 23.14 -8.85
N ASP A 219 3.29 22.69 -10.00
CA ASP A 219 2.64 22.96 -11.29
C ASP A 219 1.18 22.46 -11.29
N CYS A 220 0.91 21.25 -10.77
CA CYS A 220 -0.44 20.71 -10.66
C CYS A 220 -1.35 21.59 -9.79
N TRP A 221 -0.89 22.02 -8.60
CA TRP A 221 -1.69 22.87 -7.74
C TRP A 221 -1.85 24.29 -8.29
N THR A 222 -0.87 24.85 -9.00
CA THR A 222 -1.02 26.14 -9.69
C THR A 222 -2.05 26.09 -10.83
N LEU A 223 -2.14 24.95 -11.51
CA LEU A 223 -3.17 24.73 -12.53
C LEU A 223 -4.55 24.60 -11.88
N VAL A 224 -4.65 23.86 -10.78
CA VAL A 224 -5.92 23.72 -10.04
C VAL A 224 -6.40 25.07 -9.51
N ASP A 225 -5.51 25.86 -8.90
CA ASP A 225 -5.78 27.21 -8.39
C ASP A 225 -6.38 28.13 -9.48
N GLN A 226 -5.72 28.18 -10.65
CA GLN A 226 -6.20 28.93 -11.82
C GLN A 226 -7.54 28.42 -12.37
N MET A 227 -7.90 27.16 -12.12
CA MET A 227 -9.17 26.56 -12.54
C MET A 227 -10.27 26.73 -11.48
N THR A 228 -9.92 26.86 -10.20
CA THR A 228 -10.87 26.98 -9.07
C THR A 228 -11.26 28.41 -8.75
N ASP A 229 -10.43 29.41 -9.09
CA ASP A 229 -10.77 30.84 -9.05
C ASP A 229 -12.08 31.19 -9.78
N LEU A 230 -12.55 30.29 -10.66
CA LEU A 230 -13.74 30.47 -11.49
C LEU A 230 -15.01 29.90 -10.86
N GLN A 231 -14.91 28.97 -9.91
CA GLN A 231 -16.09 28.30 -9.32
C GLN A 231 -16.68 29.08 -8.13
N THR A 232 -16.00 30.10 -7.63
CA THR A 232 -16.46 30.93 -6.50
C THR A 232 -17.67 31.81 -6.83
N HIS A 233 -18.09 31.88 -8.10
CA HIS A 233 -19.22 32.70 -8.56
C HIS A 233 -20.53 31.94 -8.83
N SER A 234 -20.59 30.61 -8.68
CA SER A 234 -21.84 29.85 -8.92
C SER A 234 -22.13 28.82 -7.83
N SER A 235 -22.38 29.30 -6.61
CA SER A 235 -22.63 28.45 -5.44
C SER A 235 -24.04 27.81 -5.38
N THR A 236 -24.84 27.82 -6.45
CA THR A 236 -26.27 27.46 -6.35
C THR A 236 -26.82 26.54 -7.43
N THR A 237 -26.02 26.05 -8.39
CA THR A 237 -26.51 25.08 -9.38
C THR A 237 -25.64 23.83 -9.42
N SER A 238 -26.33 22.69 -9.55
CA SER A 238 -25.80 21.32 -9.57
C SER A 238 -24.46 21.24 -10.31
N SER A 239 -23.42 20.81 -9.60
CA SER A 239 -22.02 20.76 -10.05
C SER A 239 -21.78 19.97 -11.34
N GLU A 240 -22.70 19.10 -11.74
CA GLU A 240 -22.59 18.30 -12.96
C GLU A 240 -23.01 19.10 -14.21
N THR A 241 -24.11 19.84 -14.17
CA THR A 241 -24.60 20.59 -15.34
C THR A 241 -23.71 21.78 -15.69
N THR A 242 -23.05 22.36 -14.68
CA THR A 242 -22.08 23.44 -14.88
C THR A 242 -20.75 22.93 -15.44
N ARG A 243 -20.28 21.73 -15.07
CA ARG A 243 -19.05 21.13 -15.61
C ARG A 243 -19.19 20.65 -17.06
N PHE A 244 -20.37 20.18 -17.45
CA PHE A 244 -20.64 19.71 -18.81
C PHE A 244 -21.22 20.79 -19.74
N SER A 245 -21.37 22.03 -19.26
CA SER A 245 -21.74 23.15 -20.12
C SER A 245 -20.61 23.47 -21.10
N THR A 246 -20.98 23.69 -22.38
CA THR A 246 -20.05 24.08 -23.44
C THR A 246 -19.28 25.37 -23.08
N ASP A 247 -19.92 26.29 -22.36
CA ASP A 247 -19.30 27.55 -21.94
C ASP A 247 -18.19 27.32 -20.90
N SER A 248 -18.44 26.45 -19.91
CA SER A 248 -17.43 26.07 -18.91
C SER A 248 -16.28 25.31 -19.56
N GLN A 249 -16.57 24.39 -20.49
CA GLN A 249 -15.54 23.62 -21.20
C GLN A 249 -14.64 24.50 -22.08
N THR A 250 -15.23 25.43 -22.83
CA THR A 250 -14.44 26.37 -23.65
C THR A 250 -13.58 27.28 -22.79
N PHE A 251 -14.06 27.67 -21.62
CA PHE A 251 -13.28 28.44 -20.65
C PHE A 251 -12.13 27.62 -20.05
N PHE A 252 -12.38 26.37 -19.63
CA PHE A 252 -11.31 25.48 -19.15
C PHE A 252 -10.23 25.27 -20.21
N ILE A 253 -10.61 25.12 -21.48
CA ILE A 253 -9.67 24.99 -22.60
C ILE A 253 -8.85 26.27 -22.78
N GLN A 254 -9.46 27.45 -22.71
CA GLN A 254 -8.74 28.73 -22.81
C GLN A 254 -7.75 28.92 -21.65
N GLN A 255 -8.15 28.59 -20.42
CA GLN A 255 -7.29 28.74 -19.25
C GLN A 255 -6.15 27.72 -19.24
N ALA A 256 -6.42 26.45 -19.56
CA ALA A 256 -5.39 25.43 -19.74
C ALA A 256 -4.39 25.83 -20.83
N ARG A 257 -4.88 26.43 -21.92
CA ARG A 257 -4.02 26.97 -22.98
C ARG A 257 -3.16 28.14 -22.48
N SER A 258 -3.73 29.10 -21.77
CA SER A 258 -3.01 30.23 -21.17
C SER A 258 -1.93 29.76 -20.18
N PHE A 259 -2.21 28.73 -19.38
CA PHE A 259 -1.25 28.11 -18.48
C PHE A 259 -0.09 27.47 -19.25
N LEU A 260 -0.39 26.68 -20.29
CA LEU A 260 0.62 26.06 -21.15
C LEU A 260 1.43 27.07 -21.97
N GLU A 261 0.86 28.24 -22.29
CA GLU A 261 1.58 29.33 -22.98
C GLU A 261 2.53 30.10 -22.04
N LYS A 262 2.31 30.06 -20.72
CA LYS A 262 3.14 30.74 -19.72
C LYS A 262 4.26 29.87 -19.12
N ARG A 263 4.19 28.56 -19.32
CA ARG A 263 5.17 27.58 -18.84
C ARG A 263 6.29 27.37 -19.86
#